data_AF-A0A7R8VS70-F1
#
_entry.id   AF-A0A7R8VS70-F1
#
_cell.length_a   1.000
_cell.length_b   1.000
_cell.length_c   1.000
_cell.angle_alpha   90.00
_cell.angle_beta   90.00
_cell.angle_gamma   90.00
#
_symmetry.space_group_name_H-M   'P 1'
#
loop_
_entity.id
_entity.type
_entity.pdbx_description
1 polymer ?
#
loop_
_entity_poly.entity_id
_entity_poly.type
_entity_poly.pdbx_seq_one_letter_code
_entity_poly.pdbx_strand_id
1 'polypeptide(L)'
;MSLIDSVSRNPDSSLTSQNTSPLTDFWGHSFSFLFRDTCGDLDVAVLQSIVGIREPPVSSLLARARDEWESAALQNANTKCNGLLPLWGPQVPESAFASCLARHNTYLQECTGHRYSPCSLLPPALHLKHPHKYLILDINYSSTVHDLKLLLLRFATEKSFHDDTGGGGPQSNMHMIPYLIHMALYVINTTRSGPREDKNLTSYLDSPGTDKWVESCYDAEGPLYWSVLSLLLHPPSRWARARLTHLRRLVVLAHARHCQPAGPTQKLLDTSPRDYAVYKSYLVFFGLVDAVYANCLKKVSVASDDQWPSTLADYIRHNDEALLKASERLLATYREELLPCTSFEEFCDVTGLLNDIPNPSSYIADVLQGLAA
;
A
#
# COMPACT_ATOMS: atom_id res chain seq x y z
N MET A 1 32.33 28.69 38.69
CA MET A 1 32.11 30.09 39.09
C MET A 1 31.54 30.81 37.88
N SER A 2 30.27 30.62 37.56
CA SER A 2 29.06 31.22 38.17
C SER A 2 28.76 32.62 37.63
N LEU A 3 27.51 32.73 37.18
CA LEU A 3 26.59 33.87 37.30
C LEU A 3 26.35 34.80 36.09
N ILE A 4 25.04 35.03 35.90
CA ILE A 4 24.31 36.17 35.29
C ILE A 4 23.90 35.92 33.81
N ASP A 5 22.63 35.59 33.51
CA ASP A 5 21.43 36.47 33.41
C ASP A 5 21.70 37.74 32.57
N SER A 6 20.90 38.29 31.69
CA SER A 6 19.55 38.06 31.19
C SER A 6 19.31 39.12 30.09
N VAL A 7 18.36 38.85 29.18
CA VAL A 7 17.45 39.84 28.55
C VAL A 7 17.92 40.68 27.33
N SER A 8 17.31 40.33 26.19
CA SER A 8 16.65 41.19 25.18
C SER A 8 17.49 42.13 24.31
N ARG A 9 17.45 41.87 22.99
CA ARG A 9 16.87 42.75 21.95
C ARG A 9 17.03 42.12 20.56
N ASN A 10 15.91 41.85 19.89
CA ASN A 10 15.84 41.81 18.43
C ASN A 10 15.76 43.28 17.94
N PRO A 11 16.35 43.67 16.79
CA PRO A 11 15.78 43.27 15.49
C PRO A 11 16.77 43.06 14.31
N ASP A 12 16.30 42.23 13.38
CA ASP A 12 16.49 42.20 11.92
C ASP A 12 17.85 42.04 11.20
N SER A 13 17.80 41.04 10.31
CA SER A 13 18.44 40.92 9.00
C SER A 13 19.82 40.27 8.89
N SER A 14 19.84 38.98 8.52
CA SER A 14 20.47 38.56 7.26
C SER A 14 20.19 37.09 6.96
N LEU A 15 19.78 36.88 5.71
CA LEU A 15 19.53 35.63 5.03
C LEU A 15 20.70 34.65 5.15
N THR A 16 20.39 33.39 5.46
CA THR A 16 21.01 32.24 4.78
C THR A 16 19.96 31.16 4.60
N SER A 17 19.50 31.03 3.35
CA SER A 17 18.68 29.95 2.85
C SER A 17 19.50 28.66 2.77
N GLN A 18 19.06 27.60 3.45
CA GLN A 18 19.36 26.24 3.05
C GLN A 18 18.06 25.51 2.71
N ASN A 19 17.95 25.19 1.43
CA ASN A 19 16.93 24.41 0.77
C ASN A 19 16.62 23.12 1.53
N THR A 20 15.38 22.97 1.96
CA THR A 20 14.75 21.65 2.14
C THR A 20 13.69 21.51 1.05
N SER A 21 13.79 20.42 0.30
CA SER A 21 12.95 20.06 -0.84
C SER A 21 11.46 19.94 -0.46
N PRO A 22 10.52 20.47 -1.27
CA PRO A 22 9.09 20.28 -1.04
C PRO A 22 8.63 18.95 -1.64
N LEU A 23 8.63 17.88 -0.83
CA LEU A 23 8.07 16.57 -1.22
C LEU A 23 7.20 15.92 -0.12
N THR A 24 6.79 16.68 0.91
CA THR A 24 6.13 16.09 2.09
C THR A 24 4.62 16.24 2.18
N ASP A 25 3.97 17.04 1.33
CA ASP A 25 2.57 17.36 1.58
C ASP A 25 1.68 16.78 0.48
N PHE A 26 1.25 15.52 0.63
CA PHE A 26 -0.02 14.94 0.12
C PHE A 26 -0.05 13.40 0.29
N TRP A 27 -0.16 12.88 1.52
CA TRP A 27 -0.47 11.45 1.72
C TRP A 27 -1.36 11.22 2.96
N GLY A 28 -2.52 10.59 2.76
CA GLY A 28 -3.26 9.91 3.82
C GLY A 28 -2.51 8.63 4.21
N HIS A 29 -2.36 8.40 5.52
CA HIS A 29 -1.50 7.34 6.07
C HIS A 29 -2.30 6.07 6.39
N SER A 30 -1.85 4.90 5.90
CA SER A 30 -2.30 3.56 6.34
C SER A 30 -1.20 2.52 6.04
N PHE A 31 -0.81 1.68 7.02
CA PHE A 31 0.29 0.67 6.94
C PHE A 31 0.07 -0.46 7.97
N SER A 32 0.73 -1.63 7.86
CA SER A 32 0.31 -2.91 8.51
C SER A 32 1.49 -3.86 8.87
N PHE A 33 1.38 -4.76 9.88
CA PHE A 33 2.29 -5.92 10.22
C PHE A 33 1.52 -7.12 10.82
N LEU A 34 2.07 -8.35 10.78
CA LEU A 34 1.45 -9.63 11.17
C LEU A 34 2.39 -10.53 12.03
N PHE A 35 1.89 -10.98 13.19
CA PHE A 35 2.40 -12.13 13.96
C PHE A 35 1.27 -13.19 14.05
N ARG A 36 1.66 -14.47 14.01
CA ARG A 36 0.77 -15.64 14.11
C ARG A 36 0.84 -16.19 15.54
N ASP A 37 -0.30 -16.28 16.22
CA ASP A 37 -0.44 -17.11 17.43
C ASP A 37 -1.80 -17.82 17.38
N THR A 38 -1.88 -19.05 17.89
CA THR A 38 -3.08 -19.89 17.84
C THR A 38 -4.00 -19.61 19.03
N CYS A 39 -5.23 -19.14 18.76
CA CYS A 39 -6.28 -18.88 19.74
C CYS A 39 -7.40 -19.93 19.62
N GLY A 40 -7.22 -21.13 20.21
CA GLY A 40 -8.15 -22.24 19.98
C GLY A 40 -8.30 -22.61 18.49
N ASP A 41 -9.50 -22.96 18.03
CA ASP A 41 -9.81 -23.32 16.62
C ASP A 41 -9.85 -22.11 15.63
N LEU A 42 -9.35 -20.92 16.03
CA LEU A 42 -9.24 -19.74 15.18
C LEU A 42 -7.78 -19.31 14.96
N ASP A 43 -7.36 -19.22 13.70
CA ASP A 43 -6.14 -18.50 13.30
C ASP A 43 -6.39 -16.98 13.40
N VAL A 44 -5.61 -16.28 14.24
CA VAL A 44 -5.65 -14.82 14.40
C VAL A 44 -4.39 -14.22 13.80
N ALA A 45 -4.52 -13.11 13.07
CA ALA A 45 -3.40 -12.26 12.69
C ALA A 45 -3.40 -10.96 13.48
N VAL A 46 -2.22 -10.40 13.69
CA VAL A 46 -2.04 -9.03 14.19
C VAL A 46 -2.04 -8.07 12.97
N LEU A 47 -2.58 -6.84 13.05
CA LEU A 47 -2.51 -5.78 12.02
C LEU A 47 -1.97 -4.50 12.68
N GLN A 48 -0.69 -4.17 12.50
CA GLN A 48 -0.14 -2.90 13.02
C GLN A 48 -0.42 -1.72 12.07
N SER A 49 -1.47 -0.92 12.30
CA SER A 49 -1.67 0.39 11.63
C SER A 49 -1.51 1.59 12.57
N ILE A 50 -0.89 2.65 12.04
CA ILE A 50 -0.12 3.75 12.66
C ILE A 50 -0.97 4.90 13.25
N VAL A 51 -0.59 5.45 14.41
CA VAL A 51 -0.43 6.89 14.76
C VAL A 51 0.61 7.02 15.89
N GLY A 52 1.54 7.98 15.76
CA GLY A 52 2.47 8.34 16.82
C GLY A 52 1.86 9.35 17.81
N ILE A 53 1.99 9.08 19.11
CA ILE A 53 1.91 10.09 20.19
C ILE A 53 3.04 9.81 21.17
N ARG A 54 3.70 10.90 21.60
CA ARG A 54 4.80 10.94 22.56
C ARG A 54 4.26 10.66 23.97
N GLU A 55 4.73 9.62 24.67
CA GLU A 55 4.43 9.41 26.11
C GLU A 55 5.55 9.94 27.03
N PRO A 56 5.19 10.37 28.25
CA PRO A 56 5.95 10.10 29.47
C PRO A 56 5.18 9.11 30.40
N PRO A 57 5.84 8.54 31.45
CA PRO A 57 5.77 7.10 31.73
C PRO A 57 4.75 6.60 32.79
N VAL A 58 4.24 5.40 32.50
CA VAL A 58 3.86 4.17 33.27
C VAL A 58 3.65 4.19 34.80
N SER A 59 2.55 3.54 35.25
CA SER A 59 2.50 2.61 36.40
C SER A 59 1.37 1.56 36.21
N SER A 60 1.69 0.26 36.03
CA SER A 60 1.56 -0.90 36.97
C SER A 60 0.10 -1.26 37.36
N LEU A 61 -0.45 -2.48 37.26
CA LEU A 61 -0.07 -3.74 37.94
C LEU A 61 -1.11 -4.88 37.65
N LEU A 62 -0.66 -6.13 37.83
CA LEU A 62 -1.37 -7.38 38.23
C LEU A 62 -2.02 -8.30 37.18
N ALA A 63 -1.58 -9.57 37.25
CA ALA A 63 -1.92 -10.69 36.39
C ALA A 63 -3.14 -11.49 36.89
N ARG A 64 -4.07 -11.78 35.98
CA ARG A 64 -4.95 -12.96 35.94
C ARG A 64 -4.82 -13.59 34.55
N ALA A 65 -5.15 -14.88 34.41
CA ALA A 65 -5.00 -15.70 33.19
C ALA A 65 -5.08 -14.83 31.92
N ARG A 66 -3.92 -14.54 31.32
CA ARG A 66 -3.77 -13.44 30.37
C ARG A 66 -4.66 -13.70 29.17
N ASP A 67 -5.50 -12.73 28.88
CA ASP A 67 -6.15 -12.64 27.59
C ASP A 67 -5.03 -12.61 26.53
N GLU A 68 -5.16 -13.38 25.45
CA GLU A 68 -4.13 -13.44 24.41
C GLU A 68 -3.84 -12.04 23.83
N TRP A 69 -4.85 -11.17 23.91
CA TRP A 69 -4.83 -9.73 23.68
C TRP A 69 -3.82 -8.97 24.57
N GLU A 70 -3.72 -9.29 25.86
CA GLU A 70 -2.75 -8.67 26.77
C GLU A 70 -1.33 -9.20 26.51
N SER A 71 -1.20 -10.48 26.15
CA SER A 71 0.10 -11.10 25.84
C SER A 71 0.70 -10.53 24.55
N ALA A 72 -0.10 -10.40 23.49
CA ALA A 72 0.30 -9.76 22.24
C ALA A 72 0.64 -8.27 22.45
N ALA A 73 -0.15 -7.54 23.26
CA ALA A 73 0.13 -6.14 23.57
C ALA A 73 1.47 -5.95 24.33
N LEU A 74 1.82 -6.87 25.23
CA LEU A 74 3.07 -6.83 26.00
C LEU A 74 4.31 -7.16 25.17
N GLN A 75 4.23 -8.13 24.25
CA GLN A 75 5.33 -8.43 23.31
C GLN A 75 5.56 -7.26 22.34
N ASN A 76 4.50 -6.50 22.05
CA ASN A 76 4.49 -5.35 21.19
C ASN A 76 4.56 -4.01 21.97
N ALA A 77 5.11 -4.01 23.19
CA ALA A 77 5.13 -2.81 24.04
C ALA A 77 6.00 -1.66 23.48
N ASN A 78 6.93 -1.97 22.56
CA ASN A 78 7.79 -0.97 21.90
C ASN A 78 7.25 -0.52 20.52
N THR A 79 6.17 -1.11 20.02
CA THR A 79 5.58 -0.72 18.73
C THR A 79 4.52 0.34 18.93
N LYS A 80 4.51 1.33 18.03
CA LYS A 80 3.73 2.57 18.23
C LYS A 80 2.21 2.36 18.12
N CYS A 81 1.75 1.24 17.56
CA CYS A 81 0.34 0.84 17.46
C CYS A 81 0.18 -0.69 17.37
N ASN A 82 -0.74 -1.25 18.16
CA ASN A 82 -0.99 -2.69 18.30
C ASN A 82 -2.41 -3.05 17.87
N GLY A 83 -2.70 -3.05 16.57
CA GLY A 83 -3.98 -3.54 16.04
C GLY A 83 -3.92 -5.03 15.72
N LEU A 84 -5.08 -5.71 15.68
CA LEU A 84 -5.19 -7.09 15.20
C LEU A 84 -5.88 -7.16 13.82
N LEU A 85 -5.38 -8.06 12.97
CA LEU A 85 -5.84 -8.32 11.62
C LEU A 85 -6.79 -9.52 11.66
N PRO A 86 -8.07 -9.37 11.36
CA PRO A 86 -8.91 -10.54 11.23
C PRO A 86 -8.43 -11.41 10.05
N LEU A 87 -8.11 -12.67 10.31
CA LEU A 87 -7.99 -13.69 9.27
C LEU A 87 -9.28 -14.48 9.19
N TRP A 88 -9.67 -14.85 7.98
CA TRP A 88 -10.79 -15.76 7.76
C TRP A 88 -10.25 -17.15 7.45
N GLY A 89 -10.23 -18.02 8.46
CA GLY A 89 -9.89 -19.43 8.28
C GLY A 89 -11.08 -20.25 7.76
N PRO A 90 -10.85 -21.51 7.35
CA PRO A 90 -11.90 -22.38 6.81
C PRO A 90 -12.95 -22.75 7.87
N GLN A 91 -12.52 -22.95 9.12
CA GLN A 91 -13.40 -23.31 10.24
C GLN A 91 -14.15 -22.12 10.86
N VAL A 92 -13.82 -20.89 10.44
CA VAL A 92 -14.38 -19.68 11.04
C VAL A 92 -15.70 -19.32 10.36
N PRO A 93 -16.82 -19.22 11.09
CA PRO A 93 -18.08 -18.76 10.54
C PRO A 93 -17.96 -17.33 9.99
N GLU A 94 -18.62 -17.06 8.85
CA GLU A 94 -18.60 -15.73 8.23
C GLU A 94 -19.04 -14.62 9.20
N SER A 95 -20.06 -14.88 10.03
CA SER A 95 -20.54 -13.93 11.03
C SER A 95 -19.49 -13.55 12.07
N ALA A 96 -18.64 -14.50 12.47
CA ALA A 96 -17.54 -14.25 13.39
C ALA A 96 -16.44 -13.41 12.73
N PHE A 97 -16.07 -13.73 11.49
CA PHE A 97 -15.12 -12.95 10.72
C PHE A 97 -15.61 -11.51 10.49
N ALA A 98 -16.87 -11.35 10.05
CA ALA A 98 -17.50 -10.06 9.83
C ALA A 98 -17.50 -9.18 11.10
N SER A 99 -17.79 -9.79 12.26
CA SER A 99 -17.72 -9.10 13.55
C SER A 99 -16.30 -8.65 13.91
N CYS A 100 -15.30 -9.49 13.65
CA CYS A 100 -13.90 -9.13 13.88
C CYS A 100 -13.42 -8.04 12.92
N LEU A 101 -13.84 -8.07 11.66
CA LEU A 101 -13.56 -7.01 10.68
C LEU A 101 -14.20 -5.69 11.05
N ALA A 102 -15.44 -5.70 11.54
CA ALA A 102 -16.08 -4.49 12.06
C ALA A 102 -15.30 -3.90 13.25
N ARG A 103 -14.87 -4.72 14.21
CA ARG A 103 -14.03 -4.29 15.34
C ARG A 103 -12.69 -3.71 14.87
N HIS A 104 -12.06 -4.36 13.90
CA HIS A 104 -10.82 -3.87 13.29
C HIS A 104 -11.00 -2.48 12.66
N ASN A 105 -12.07 -2.29 11.88
CA ASN A 105 -12.38 -1.00 11.27
C ASN A 105 -12.65 0.08 12.32
N THR A 106 -13.40 -0.25 13.37
CA THR A 106 -13.61 0.67 14.50
C THR A 106 -12.30 1.05 15.18
N TYR A 107 -11.40 0.08 15.43
CA TYR A 107 -10.06 0.36 15.97
C TYR A 107 -9.27 1.33 15.07
N LEU A 108 -9.24 1.10 13.76
CA LEU A 108 -8.57 2.01 12.83
C LEU A 108 -9.15 3.42 12.86
N GLN A 109 -10.47 3.56 12.93
CA GLN A 109 -11.14 4.87 13.05
C GLN A 109 -10.76 5.60 14.35
N GLU A 110 -10.62 4.86 15.44
CA GLU A 110 -10.22 5.39 16.74
C GLU A 110 -8.76 5.86 16.73
N CYS A 111 -7.85 5.03 16.22
CA CYS A 111 -6.43 5.37 16.14
C CYS A 111 -6.16 6.55 15.21
N THR A 112 -6.91 6.68 14.12
CA THR A 112 -6.79 7.79 13.16
C THR A 112 -7.51 9.07 13.61
N GLY A 113 -8.11 9.09 14.81
CA GLY A 113 -8.69 10.29 15.43
C GLY A 113 -10.08 10.69 14.91
N HIS A 114 -10.84 9.77 14.31
CA HIS A 114 -12.12 10.06 13.65
C HIS A 114 -13.37 9.97 14.55
N ARG A 115 -13.22 9.72 15.86
CA ARG A 115 -14.29 10.10 16.78
C ARG A 115 -14.22 11.61 16.96
N TYR A 116 -15.20 12.31 16.43
CA TYR A 116 -15.58 13.66 16.83
C TYR A 116 -15.04 14.04 18.21
N SER A 117 -14.25 15.11 18.30
CA SER A 117 -14.55 16.06 19.35
C SER A 117 -15.92 16.61 18.98
N PRO A 118 -17.01 16.30 19.70
CA PRO A 118 -18.10 17.25 19.68
C PRO A 118 -17.46 18.53 20.17
N CYS A 119 -17.53 19.60 19.39
CA CYS A 119 -17.14 20.88 19.91
C CYS A 119 -18.17 21.28 20.98
N SER A 120 -18.05 20.70 22.17
CA SER A 120 -18.83 21.01 23.37
C SER A 120 -18.44 22.37 23.94
N LEU A 121 -17.54 23.11 23.26
CA LEU A 121 -17.01 24.40 23.69
C LEU A 121 -17.12 25.52 22.64
N LEU A 122 -17.68 25.29 21.44
CA LEU A 122 -17.97 26.38 20.50
C LEU A 122 -19.47 26.67 20.39
N PRO A 123 -19.87 27.95 20.50
CA PRO A 123 -21.26 28.34 20.52
C PRO A 123 -21.98 28.02 19.19
N PRO A 124 -23.31 27.77 19.22
CA PRO A 124 -24.09 27.28 18.08
C PRO A 124 -24.08 28.19 16.83
N ALA A 125 -23.71 29.46 16.97
CA ALA A 125 -23.85 30.49 15.93
C ALA A 125 -22.86 30.41 14.76
N LEU A 126 -21.84 29.54 14.81
CA LEU A 126 -20.84 29.38 13.73
C LEU A 126 -21.05 28.13 12.85
N HIS A 127 -22.13 27.37 13.06
CA HIS A 127 -22.41 26.13 12.34
C HIS A 127 -22.92 26.30 10.90
N LEU A 128 -23.00 27.54 10.39
CA LEU A 128 -23.67 27.83 9.13
C LEU A 128 -22.75 28.59 8.15
N LYS A 129 -21.69 27.94 7.67
CA LYS A 129 -21.05 28.37 6.40
C LYS A 129 -20.17 27.35 5.69
N HIS A 130 -19.90 26.21 6.30
CA HIS A 130 -19.17 25.13 5.64
C HIS A 130 -19.75 23.77 6.04
N PRO A 131 -20.60 23.14 5.20
CA PRO A 131 -20.90 21.73 5.32
C PRO A 131 -19.69 20.93 4.81
N HIS A 132 -18.49 21.20 5.32
CA HIS A 132 -17.33 20.36 5.08
C HIS A 132 -17.58 19.07 5.83
N LYS A 133 -18.35 18.19 5.16
CA LYS A 133 -17.94 16.83 4.83
C LYS A 133 -16.98 16.30 5.89
N TYR A 134 -17.54 16.04 7.06
CA TYR A 134 -16.99 15.10 8.02
C TYR A 134 -16.87 13.80 7.23
N LEU A 135 -15.74 13.61 6.55
CA LEU A 135 -15.43 12.43 5.77
C LEU A 135 -15.20 11.35 6.82
N ILE A 136 -16.28 10.66 7.19
CA ILE A 136 -16.18 9.31 7.69
C ILE A 136 -15.31 8.61 6.64
N LEU A 137 -14.07 8.25 6.98
CA LEU A 137 -13.35 7.28 6.17
C LEU A 137 -14.16 5.98 6.32
N ASP A 138 -15.05 5.75 5.37
CA ASP A 138 -15.64 4.45 5.16
C ASP A 138 -14.48 3.51 4.85
N ILE A 139 -14.02 2.76 5.85
CA ILE A 139 -12.98 1.76 5.65
C ILE A 139 -13.59 0.69 4.75
N ASN A 140 -13.20 0.77 3.49
CA ASN A 140 -13.73 -0.01 2.38
C ASN A 140 -12.55 -0.68 1.65
N TYR A 141 -12.83 -1.51 0.65
CA TYR A 141 -11.78 -2.22 -0.10
C TYR A 141 -10.71 -1.26 -0.66
N SER A 142 -11.05 -0.03 -1.05
CA SER A 142 -10.11 0.97 -1.59
C SER A 142 -9.02 1.32 -0.57
N SER A 143 -9.36 1.44 0.71
CA SER A 143 -8.38 1.67 1.79
C SER A 143 -7.39 0.50 1.90
N THR A 144 -7.89 -0.74 1.86
CA THR A 144 -7.03 -1.94 1.90
C THR A 144 -6.15 -2.07 0.64
N VAL A 145 -6.65 -1.64 -0.52
CA VAL A 145 -5.83 -1.56 -1.75
C VAL A 145 -4.73 -0.51 -1.60
N HIS A 146 -5.01 0.61 -0.94
CA HIS A 146 -3.98 1.59 -0.59
C HIS A 146 -2.96 1.03 0.41
N ASP A 147 -3.37 0.27 1.42
CA ASP A 147 -2.45 -0.42 2.33
C ASP A 147 -1.50 -1.34 1.58
N LEU A 148 -2.05 -2.18 0.70
CA LEU A 148 -1.25 -3.11 -0.10
C LEU A 148 -0.32 -2.36 -1.07
N LYS A 149 -0.81 -1.29 -1.72
CA LYS A 149 0.00 -0.40 -2.55
C LYS A 149 1.18 0.17 -1.77
N LEU A 150 0.93 0.70 -0.58
CA LEU A 150 1.93 1.34 0.25
C LEU A 150 2.95 0.33 0.80
N LEU A 151 2.50 -0.87 1.15
CA LEU A 151 3.36 -2.00 1.52
C LEU A 151 4.32 -2.37 0.39
N LEU A 152 3.81 -2.61 -0.82
CA LEU A 152 4.62 -2.95 -1.99
C LEU A 152 5.57 -1.80 -2.37
N LEU A 153 5.12 -0.55 -2.25
CA LEU A 153 5.95 0.62 -2.53
C LEU A 153 7.08 0.78 -1.51
N ARG A 154 6.86 0.40 -0.26
CA ARG A 154 7.90 0.39 0.79
C ARG A 154 9.01 -0.61 0.49
N PHE A 155 8.67 -1.83 0.03
CA PHE A 155 9.65 -2.76 -0.52
C PHE A 155 10.37 -2.13 -1.73
N ALA A 156 9.63 -1.69 -2.73
CA ALA A 156 10.19 -1.10 -3.94
C ALA A 156 11.14 0.10 -3.72
N THR A 157 10.96 0.86 -2.64
CA THR A 157 11.82 1.99 -2.27
C THR A 157 12.88 1.63 -1.23
N GLU A 158 13.02 0.34 -0.91
CA GLU A 158 13.99 -0.21 0.04
C GLU A 158 13.94 0.48 1.41
N LYS A 159 12.77 1.02 1.79
CA LYS A 159 12.59 1.75 3.05
C LYS A 159 12.51 0.78 4.22
N SER A 160 13.16 1.16 5.32
CA SER A 160 13.13 0.41 6.57
C SER A 160 11.70 0.26 7.09
N PHE A 161 11.31 -0.99 7.37
CA PHE A 161 10.04 -1.32 8.01
C PHE A 161 9.98 -0.83 9.47
N HIS A 162 11.13 -0.68 10.12
CA HIS A 162 11.22 -0.28 11.52
C HIS A 162 10.90 1.21 11.75
N ASP A 163 11.25 2.10 10.82
CA ASP A 163 11.22 3.55 11.04
C ASP A 163 9.81 4.09 11.36
N ASP A 164 8.78 3.44 10.80
CA ASP A 164 7.39 3.89 10.93
C ASP A 164 6.67 3.18 12.08
N THR A 165 6.82 1.87 12.20
CA THR A 165 6.02 1.04 13.12
C THR A 165 6.76 0.65 14.40
N GLY A 166 8.08 0.83 14.44
CA GLY A 166 8.93 0.44 15.57
C GLY A 166 9.21 -1.06 15.64
N GLY A 167 8.92 -1.83 14.59
CA GLY A 167 9.12 -3.28 14.61
C GLY A 167 8.84 -4.00 13.29
N GLY A 168 9.16 -5.30 13.27
CA GLY A 168 8.88 -6.26 12.21
C GLY A 168 9.80 -6.22 10.98
N GLY A 169 10.11 -7.40 10.45
CA GLY A 169 11.04 -7.57 9.35
C GLY A 169 10.37 -7.64 7.97
N PRO A 170 11.15 -7.57 6.88
CA PRO A 170 10.66 -7.76 5.51
C PRO A 170 9.87 -9.06 5.29
N GLN A 171 10.22 -10.14 5.99
CA GLN A 171 9.51 -11.43 5.87
C GLN A 171 8.08 -11.37 6.42
N SER A 172 7.90 -10.89 7.65
CA SER A 172 6.56 -10.71 8.25
C SER A 172 5.66 -9.81 7.38
N ASN A 173 6.24 -8.76 6.80
CA ASN A 173 5.53 -7.89 5.87
C ASN A 173 5.11 -8.60 4.58
N MET A 174 5.96 -9.47 4.04
CA MET A 174 5.63 -10.23 2.84
C MET A 174 4.52 -11.26 3.09
N HIS A 175 4.45 -11.80 4.31
CA HIS A 175 3.38 -12.71 4.72
C HIS A 175 2.01 -12.02 4.73
N MET A 176 1.93 -10.68 4.88
CA MET A 176 0.66 -9.97 4.91
C MET A 176 -0.08 -9.90 3.58
N ILE A 177 0.65 -9.93 2.47
CA ILE A 177 0.11 -9.61 1.15
C ILE A 177 -1.16 -10.44 0.84
N PRO A 178 -1.17 -11.78 0.98
CA PRO A 178 -2.36 -12.57 0.72
C PRO A 178 -3.55 -12.21 1.61
N TYR A 179 -3.31 -11.84 2.87
CA TYR A 179 -4.39 -11.54 3.81
C TYR A 179 -4.99 -10.14 3.60
N LEU A 180 -4.17 -9.16 3.18
CA LEU A 180 -4.68 -7.86 2.72
C LEU A 180 -5.53 -8.01 1.44
N ILE A 181 -5.07 -8.84 0.50
CA ILE A 181 -5.86 -9.21 -0.69
C ILE A 181 -7.20 -9.82 -0.25
N HIS A 182 -7.17 -10.80 0.65
CA HIS A 182 -8.37 -11.47 1.12
C HIS A 182 -9.36 -10.54 1.82
N MET A 183 -8.90 -9.61 2.66
CA MET A 183 -9.77 -8.60 3.27
C MET A 183 -10.44 -7.71 2.22
N ALA A 184 -9.69 -7.21 1.23
CA ALA A 184 -10.24 -6.40 0.16
C ALA A 184 -11.28 -7.19 -0.66
N LEU A 185 -10.99 -8.47 -0.97
CA LEU A 185 -11.92 -9.35 -1.68
C LEU A 185 -13.21 -9.61 -0.92
N TYR A 186 -13.14 -9.80 0.40
CA TYR A 186 -14.34 -9.96 1.22
C TYR A 186 -15.28 -8.77 1.07
N VAL A 187 -14.74 -7.54 1.16
CA VAL A 187 -15.53 -6.32 1.01
C VAL A 187 -16.04 -6.17 -0.43
N ILE A 188 -15.23 -6.47 -1.45
CA ILE A 188 -15.67 -6.43 -2.86
C ILE A 188 -16.83 -7.41 -3.11
N ASN A 189 -16.72 -8.64 -2.61
CA ASN A 189 -17.71 -9.70 -2.81
C ASN A 189 -19.02 -9.38 -2.08
N THR A 190 -18.94 -8.96 -0.81
CA THR A 190 -20.14 -8.64 0.00
C THR A 190 -20.86 -7.38 -0.46
N THR A 191 -20.13 -6.35 -0.89
CA THR A 191 -20.71 -5.11 -1.45
C THR A 191 -21.08 -5.23 -2.94
N ARG A 192 -20.71 -6.34 -3.59
CA ARG A 192 -20.89 -6.59 -5.03
C ARG A 192 -20.28 -5.49 -5.90
N SER A 193 -19.18 -4.89 -5.45
CA SER A 193 -18.50 -3.79 -6.15
C SER A 193 -17.66 -4.27 -7.35
N GLY A 194 -17.36 -5.57 -7.44
CA GLY A 194 -16.47 -6.17 -8.45
C GLY A 194 -16.74 -5.72 -9.89
N PRO A 195 -17.96 -5.89 -10.44
CA PRO A 195 -18.25 -5.49 -11.82
C PRO A 195 -18.07 -3.99 -12.11
N ARG A 196 -18.36 -3.13 -11.12
CA ARG A 196 -18.15 -1.68 -11.27
C ARG A 196 -16.66 -1.36 -11.34
N GLU A 197 -15.89 -1.92 -10.43
CA GLU A 197 -14.44 -1.69 -10.39
C GLU A 197 -13.71 -2.31 -11.57
N ASP A 198 -14.19 -3.45 -12.09
CA ASP A 198 -13.68 -4.07 -13.30
C ASP A 198 -13.84 -3.15 -14.52
N LYS A 199 -15.01 -2.50 -14.63
CA LYS A 199 -15.26 -1.50 -15.66
C LYS A 199 -14.35 -0.29 -15.50
N ASN A 200 -14.14 0.19 -14.27
CA ASN A 200 -13.24 1.31 -13.99
C ASN A 200 -11.80 0.97 -14.38
N LEU A 201 -11.31 -0.20 -13.97
CA LEU A 201 -9.97 -0.70 -14.28
C LEU A 201 -9.77 -0.90 -15.79
N THR A 202 -10.79 -1.43 -16.48
CA THR A 202 -10.77 -1.54 -17.96
C THR A 202 -10.72 -0.17 -18.61
N SER A 203 -11.52 0.80 -18.15
CA SER A 203 -11.47 2.17 -18.65
C SER A 203 -10.12 2.86 -18.40
N TYR A 204 -9.44 2.52 -17.30
CA TYR A 204 -8.09 2.98 -17.01
C TYR A 204 -7.08 2.40 -18.00
N LEU A 205 -7.17 1.09 -18.29
CA LEU A 205 -6.30 0.39 -19.23
C LEU A 205 -6.49 0.85 -20.67
N ASP A 206 -7.74 1.09 -21.08
CA ASP A 206 -8.09 1.49 -22.45
C ASP A 206 -7.94 3.00 -22.70
N SER A 207 -7.58 3.78 -21.67
CA SER A 207 -7.52 5.25 -21.74
C SER A 207 -6.53 5.73 -22.83
N PRO A 208 -7.00 6.29 -23.96
CA PRO A 208 -6.20 6.45 -25.18
C PRO A 208 -5.46 7.80 -25.27
N GLY A 209 -4.96 8.33 -24.15
CA GLY A 209 -4.40 9.68 -24.12
C GLY A 209 -3.20 9.83 -23.21
N THR A 210 -2.09 10.26 -23.80
CA THR A 210 -0.79 10.53 -23.18
C THR A 210 -0.88 11.63 -22.10
N ASP A 211 -1.67 12.69 -22.36
CA ASP A 211 -1.91 13.79 -21.41
C ASP A 211 -2.60 13.30 -20.12
N LYS A 212 -3.63 12.44 -20.23
CA LYS A 212 -4.32 11.87 -19.06
C LYS A 212 -3.44 10.92 -18.25
N TRP A 213 -2.40 10.33 -18.87
CA TRP A 213 -1.47 9.47 -18.16
C TRP A 213 -0.60 10.30 -17.20
N VAL A 214 -0.11 11.46 -17.64
CA VAL A 214 0.73 12.36 -16.83
C VAL A 214 -0.02 12.87 -15.62
N GLU A 215 -1.26 13.34 -15.79
CA GLU A 215 -2.11 13.79 -14.68
C GLU A 215 -2.30 12.67 -13.64
N SER A 216 -2.62 11.46 -14.11
CA SER A 216 -2.86 10.30 -13.22
C SER A 216 -1.62 9.85 -12.42
N CYS A 217 -0.42 10.32 -12.78
CA CYS A 217 0.81 9.96 -12.05
C CYS A 217 0.85 10.54 -10.63
N TYR A 218 0.05 11.57 -10.34
CA TYR A 218 0.00 12.25 -9.04
C TYR A 218 -1.26 11.92 -8.24
N ASP A 219 -2.21 11.19 -8.85
CA ASP A 219 -3.46 10.80 -8.19
C ASP A 219 -3.22 9.72 -7.12
N ALA A 220 -4.04 9.77 -6.05
CA ALA A 220 -4.06 8.73 -5.02
C ALA A 220 -4.43 7.35 -5.61
N GLU A 221 -5.41 7.34 -6.53
CA GLU A 221 -5.83 6.22 -7.38
C GLU A 221 -5.15 6.28 -8.76
N GLY A 222 -3.83 6.51 -8.78
CA GLY A 222 -3.01 6.50 -9.98
C GLY A 222 -2.48 5.11 -10.39
N PRO A 223 -1.48 5.03 -11.28
CA PRO A 223 -0.96 3.76 -11.81
C PRO A 223 -0.57 2.70 -10.77
N LEU A 224 -0.02 3.11 -9.63
CA LEU A 224 0.31 2.21 -8.53
C LEU A 224 -0.94 1.53 -7.95
N TYR A 225 -2.04 2.27 -7.78
CA TYR A 225 -3.30 1.75 -7.24
C TYR A 225 -3.94 0.74 -8.20
N TRP A 226 -4.08 1.11 -9.49
CA TRP A 226 -4.71 0.23 -10.49
C TRP A 226 -3.92 -1.07 -10.73
N SER A 227 -2.59 -1.02 -10.60
CA SER A 227 -1.75 -2.22 -10.66
C SER A 227 -2.05 -3.18 -9.49
N VAL A 228 -2.30 -2.65 -8.30
CA VAL A 228 -2.66 -3.46 -7.12
C VAL A 228 -4.11 -3.94 -7.19
N LEU A 229 -5.04 -3.09 -7.64
CA LEU A 229 -6.44 -3.48 -7.84
C LEU A 229 -6.58 -4.62 -8.85
N SER A 230 -5.68 -4.70 -9.83
CA SER A 230 -5.63 -5.83 -10.77
C SER A 230 -5.50 -7.18 -10.07
N LEU A 231 -4.73 -7.28 -8.97
CA LEU A 231 -4.61 -8.52 -8.18
C LEU A 231 -5.99 -9.05 -7.72
N LEU A 232 -6.91 -8.13 -7.43
CA LEU A 232 -8.24 -8.43 -6.92
C LEU A 232 -9.26 -8.78 -8.01
N LEU A 233 -9.07 -8.28 -9.24
CA LEU A 233 -10.09 -8.32 -10.30
C LEU A 233 -9.65 -9.07 -11.56
N HIS A 234 -8.35 -9.15 -11.84
CA HIS A 234 -7.81 -9.79 -13.04
C HIS A 234 -7.19 -11.14 -12.70
N PRO A 235 -7.70 -12.26 -13.28
CA PRO A 235 -7.01 -13.54 -13.20
C PRO A 235 -5.65 -13.49 -13.91
N PRO A 236 -4.74 -14.46 -13.68
CA PRO A 236 -3.39 -14.46 -14.27
C PRO A 236 -3.37 -14.29 -15.79
N SER A 237 -4.36 -14.86 -16.50
CA SER A 237 -4.53 -14.72 -17.95
C SER A 237 -4.87 -13.29 -18.40
N ARG A 238 -5.65 -12.54 -17.61
CA ARG A 238 -5.97 -11.14 -17.89
C ARG A 238 -4.83 -10.22 -17.46
N TRP A 239 -4.15 -10.51 -16.35
CA TRP A 239 -2.91 -9.84 -15.98
C TRP A 239 -1.86 -9.95 -17.09
N ALA A 240 -1.61 -11.15 -17.62
CA ALA A 240 -0.65 -11.36 -18.71
C ALA A 240 -0.93 -10.47 -19.94
N ARG A 241 -2.21 -10.22 -20.26
CA ARG A 241 -2.63 -9.32 -21.36
C ARG A 241 -2.50 -7.84 -21.01
N ALA A 242 -2.67 -7.46 -19.75
CA ALA A 242 -2.70 -6.07 -19.29
C ALA A 242 -1.36 -5.56 -18.72
N ARG A 243 -0.45 -6.46 -18.32
CA ARG A 243 0.77 -6.12 -17.56
C ARG A 243 1.67 -5.13 -18.29
N LEU A 244 1.78 -5.21 -19.61
CA LEU A 244 2.57 -4.22 -20.38
C LEU A 244 1.98 -2.82 -20.31
N THR A 245 0.66 -2.67 -20.27
CA THR A 245 0.01 -1.36 -20.11
C THR A 245 0.30 -0.77 -18.72
N HIS A 246 0.24 -1.60 -17.67
CA HIS A 246 0.67 -1.18 -16.34
C HIS A 246 2.15 -0.77 -16.31
N LEU A 247 3.03 -1.58 -16.91
CA LEU A 247 4.47 -1.29 -16.99
C LEU A 247 4.74 0.04 -17.67
N ARG A 248 4.14 0.29 -18.84
CA ARG A 248 4.25 1.57 -19.55
C ARG A 248 3.85 2.74 -18.66
N ARG A 249 2.67 2.65 -18.02
CA ARG A 249 2.18 3.70 -17.12
C ARG A 249 3.07 3.92 -15.89
N LEU A 250 3.71 2.87 -15.37
CA LEU A 250 4.67 2.98 -14.27
C LEU A 250 5.99 3.62 -14.72
N VAL A 251 6.46 3.35 -15.95
CA VAL A 251 7.62 4.05 -16.55
C VAL A 251 7.31 5.55 -16.71
N VAL A 252 6.12 5.90 -17.19
CA VAL A 252 5.67 7.30 -17.27
C VAL A 252 5.61 7.94 -15.89
N LEU A 253 5.05 7.24 -14.90
CA LEU A 253 4.96 7.74 -13.53
C LEU A 253 6.33 8.00 -12.91
N ALA A 254 7.29 7.10 -13.11
CA ALA A 254 8.66 7.27 -12.66
C ALA A 254 9.30 8.52 -13.27
N HIS A 255 9.18 8.65 -14.59
CA HIS A 255 9.76 9.76 -15.34
C HIS A 255 9.13 11.11 -14.96
N ALA A 256 7.80 11.18 -14.92
CA ALA A 256 7.07 12.39 -14.57
C ALA A 256 7.43 12.89 -13.18
N ARG A 257 7.42 12.01 -12.17
CA ARG A 257 7.77 12.39 -10.79
C ARG A 257 9.23 12.80 -10.63
N HIS A 258 10.12 12.28 -11.46
CA HIS A 258 11.53 12.68 -11.47
C HIS A 258 11.73 14.06 -12.12
N CYS A 259 11.13 14.29 -13.29
CA CYS A 259 11.26 15.55 -14.01
C CYS A 259 10.46 16.69 -13.37
N GLN A 260 9.39 16.37 -12.63
CA GLN A 260 8.46 17.34 -12.05
C GLN A 260 8.13 17.02 -10.58
N PRO A 261 9.11 17.13 -9.66
CA PRO A 261 8.89 16.79 -8.25
C PRO A 261 7.89 17.72 -7.55
N ALA A 262 7.65 18.92 -8.08
CA ALA A 262 6.77 19.94 -7.50
C ALA A 262 5.26 19.65 -7.67
N GLY A 263 4.88 18.61 -8.42
CA GLY A 263 3.48 18.19 -8.59
C GLY A 263 3.01 18.09 -10.04
N PRO A 264 1.70 17.88 -10.25
CA PRO A 264 1.15 17.58 -11.56
C PRO A 264 1.28 18.75 -12.53
N THR A 265 1.61 18.43 -13.78
CA THR A 265 1.48 19.34 -14.92
C THR A 265 0.70 18.65 -16.03
N GLN A 266 0.15 19.44 -16.96
CA GLN A 266 -0.65 18.89 -18.06
C GLN A 266 0.18 18.08 -19.08
N LYS A 267 1.50 18.34 -19.18
CA LYS A 267 2.37 17.71 -20.18
C LYS A 267 3.80 17.49 -19.67
N LEU A 268 4.39 16.40 -20.12
CA LEU A 268 5.82 16.13 -19.98
C LEU A 268 6.59 16.97 -21.00
N LEU A 269 7.41 17.89 -20.51
CA LEU A 269 8.25 18.77 -21.36
C LEU A 269 9.54 18.09 -21.80
N ASP A 270 10.08 17.22 -20.93
CA ASP A 270 11.27 16.44 -21.20
C ASP A 270 10.86 14.97 -21.31
N THR A 271 11.19 14.35 -22.43
CA THR A 271 10.95 12.93 -22.72
C THR A 271 12.27 12.17 -22.96
N SER A 272 13.41 12.80 -22.67
CA SER A 272 14.70 12.15 -22.79
C SER A 272 14.85 11.08 -21.69
N PRO A 273 15.17 9.82 -22.04
CA PRO A 273 15.36 8.76 -21.06
C PRO A 273 16.37 9.12 -19.97
N ARG A 274 16.17 8.58 -18.78
CA ARG A 274 17.08 8.73 -17.63
C ARG A 274 17.79 7.43 -17.33
N ASP A 275 18.74 7.49 -16.40
CA ASP A 275 19.40 6.31 -15.86
C ASP A 275 18.40 5.37 -15.20
N TYR A 276 18.69 4.07 -15.24
CA TYR A 276 17.86 3.02 -14.66
C TYR A 276 17.44 3.29 -13.21
N ALA A 277 18.31 3.91 -12.41
CA ALA A 277 18.05 4.27 -11.02
C ALA A 277 16.77 5.12 -10.83
N VAL A 278 16.39 5.94 -11.82
CA VAL A 278 15.16 6.75 -11.78
C VAL A 278 13.91 5.87 -11.87
N TYR A 279 13.98 4.78 -12.61
CA TYR A 279 12.87 3.87 -12.85
C TYR A 279 12.83 2.69 -11.88
N LYS A 280 13.98 2.33 -11.30
CA LYS A 280 14.20 1.12 -10.49
C LYS A 280 13.07 0.84 -9.51
N SER A 281 12.73 1.77 -8.61
CA SER A 281 11.70 1.52 -7.61
C SER A 281 10.34 1.18 -8.22
N TYR A 282 9.93 1.86 -9.29
CA TYR A 282 8.64 1.60 -9.93
C TYR A 282 8.64 0.30 -10.75
N LEU A 283 9.79 -0.09 -11.30
CA LEU A 283 9.99 -1.39 -11.94
C LEU A 283 9.98 -2.52 -10.91
N VAL A 284 10.66 -2.37 -9.78
CA VAL A 284 10.61 -3.32 -8.66
C VAL A 284 9.17 -3.45 -8.12
N PHE A 285 8.42 -2.35 -8.03
CA PHE A 285 7.01 -2.38 -7.67
C PHE A 285 6.19 -3.23 -8.66
N PHE A 286 6.38 -3.04 -9.97
CA PHE A 286 5.77 -3.88 -10.99
C PHE A 286 6.16 -5.35 -10.83
N GLY A 287 7.45 -5.62 -10.66
CA GLY A 287 7.98 -6.96 -10.46
C GLY A 287 7.42 -7.64 -9.22
N LEU A 288 7.17 -6.90 -8.13
CA LEU A 288 6.49 -7.42 -6.94
C LEU A 288 5.05 -7.82 -7.25
N VAL A 289 4.28 -6.99 -7.97
CA VAL A 289 2.90 -7.33 -8.37
C VAL A 289 2.89 -8.58 -9.25
N ASP A 290 3.78 -8.66 -10.23
CA ASP A 290 3.93 -9.84 -11.11
C ASP A 290 4.37 -11.09 -10.31
N ALA A 291 5.28 -10.92 -9.35
CA ALA A 291 5.73 -12.00 -8.46
C ALA A 291 4.63 -12.49 -7.51
N VAL A 292 3.68 -11.63 -7.10
CA VAL A 292 2.48 -12.08 -6.35
C VAL A 292 1.66 -13.02 -7.22
N TYR A 293 1.44 -12.72 -8.50
CA TYR A 293 0.78 -13.65 -9.43
C TYR A 293 1.55 -14.96 -9.57
N ALA A 294 2.87 -14.89 -9.78
CA ALA A 294 3.71 -16.06 -10.02
C ALA A 294 3.88 -16.98 -8.79
N ASN A 295 3.81 -16.42 -7.57
CA ASN A 295 4.04 -17.17 -6.33
C ASN A 295 2.75 -17.48 -5.56
N CYS A 296 1.96 -16.46 -5.25
CA CYS A 296 0.81 -16.58 -4.35
C CYS A 296 -0.44 -17.05 -5.10
N LEU A 297 -0.65 -16.56 -6.33
CA LEU A 297 -1.90 -16.73 -7.07
C LEU A 297 -1.82 -17.80 -8.18
N LYS A 298 -0.64 -18.36 -8.43
CA LYS A 298 -0.35 -19.30 -9.54
C LYS A 298 -1.25 -20.53 -9.58
N LYS A 299 -1.73 -21.01 -8.43
CA LYS A 299 -2.57 -22.22 -8.33
C LYS A 299 -4.06 -21.95 -8.51
N VAL A 300 -4.46 -20.69 -8.65
CA VAL A 300 -5.86 -20.31 -8.79
C VAL A 300 -6.24 -20.28 -10.27
N SER A 301 -7.28 -21.03 -10.63
CA SER A 301 -7.83 -21.08 -11.98
C SER A 301 -9.32 -20.83 -11.94
N VAL A 302 -9.82 -20.05 -12.89
CA VAL A 302 -11.25 -19.76 -13.04
C VAL A 302 -11.72 -20.13 -14.45
N ALA A 303 -12.98 -20.51 -14.59
CA ALA A 303 -13.58 -20.78 -15.89
C ALA A 303 -13.96 -19.47 -16.62
N SER A 304 -14.27 -18.42 -15.85
CA SER A 304 -14.60 -17.10 -16.35
C SER A 304 -14.03 -16.01 -15.44
N ASP A 305 -13.66 -14.88 -16.02
CA ASP A 305 -12.96 -13.78 -15.32
C ASP A 305 -13.80 -13.20 -14.16
N ASP A 306 -15.13 -13.21 -14.26
CA ASP A 306 -16.04 -12.72 -13.21
C ASP A 306 -16.02 -13.56 -11.92
N GLN A 307 -15.55 -14.81 -12.00
CA GLN A 307 -15.40 -15.70 -10.86
C GLN A 307 -14.10 -15.43 -10.07
N TRP A 308 -13.21 -14.60 -10.59
CA TRP A 308 -11.89 -14.37 -9.99
C TRP A 308 -11.96 -13.88 -8.54
N PRO A 309 -12.72 -12.83 -8.19
CA PRO A 309 -12.71 -12.29 -6.83
C PRO A 309 -13.22 -13.28 -5.77
N SER A 310 -14.22 -14.10 -6.11
CA SER A 310 -14.77 -15.10 -5.20
C SER A 310 -13.87 -16.33 -5.08
N THR A 311 -13.35 -16.83 -6.20
CA THR A 311 -12.47 -18.01 -6.23
C THR A 311 -11.14 -17.72 -5.54
N LEU A 312 -10.59 -16.53 -5.73
CA LEU A 312 -9.35 -16.14 -5.07
C LEU A 312 -9.53 -15.99 -3.55
N ALA A 313 -10.65 -15.41 -3.10
CA ALA A 313 -10.95 -15.30 -1.67
C ALA A 313 -11.03 -16.69 -1.03
N ASP A 314 -11.76 -17.62 -1.67
CA ASP A 314 -11.89 -18.99 -1.20
C ASP A 314 -10.55 -19.73 -1.18
N TYR A 315 -9.73 -19.56 -2.22
CA TYR A 315 -8.37 -20.13 -2.23
C TYR A 315 -7.53 -19.62 -1.07
N ILE A 316 -7.49 -18.30 -0.82
CA ILE A 316 -6.66 -17.75 0.26
C ILE A 316 -7.10 -18.27 1.62
N ARG A 317 -8.42 -18.35 1.85
CA ARG A 317 -9.03 -18.89 3.07
C ARG A 317 -8.60 -20.33 3.39
N HIS A 318 -8.32 -21.15 2.37
CA HIS A 318 -8.03 -22.58 2.55
C HIS A 318 -6.55 -22.96 2.41
N ASN A 319 -5.65 -22.01 2.13
CA ASN A 319 -4.26 -22.31 1.73
C ASN A 319 -3.21 -21.54 2.54
N ASP A 320 -3.48 -21.25 3.82
CA ASP A 320 -2.61 -20.47 4.73
C ASP A 320 -1.12 -20.90 4.69
N GLU A 321 -0.83 -22.16 5.01
CA GLU A 321 0.55 -22.66 5.06
C GLU A 321 1.27 -22.56 3.70
N ALA A 322 0.53 -22.83 2.62
CA ALA A 322 1.06 -22.75 1.26
C ALA A 322 1.35 -21.30 0.86
N LEU A 323 0.53 -20.35 1.33
CA LEU A 323 0.70 -18.92 1.10
C LEU A 323 1.86 -18.34 1.89
N LEU A 324 2.09 -18.76 3.14
CA LEU A 324 3.28 -18.37 3.90
C LEU A 324 4.57 -18.77 3.16
N LYS A 325 4.65 -20.04 2.73
CA LYS A 325 5.76 -20.55 1.91
C LYS A 325 5.87 -19.82 0.57
N ALA A 326 4.75 -19.37 -0.01
CA ALA A 326 4.77 -18.59 -1.24
C ALA A 326 5.31 -17.18 -1.02
N SER A 327 4.96 -16.53 0.08
CA SER A 327 5.51 -15.23 0.46
C SER A 327 7.00 -15.28 0.76
N GLU A 328 7.53 -16.38 1.30
CA GLU A 328 8.98 -16.59 1.44
C GLU A 328 9.70 -16.65 0.09
N ARG A 329 9.16 -17.40 -0.88
CA ARG A 329 9.69 -17.43 -2.26
C ARG A 329 9.59 -16.08 -2.96
N LEU A 330 8.49 -15.35 -2.72
CA LEU A 330 8.31 -13.99 -3.22
C LEU A 330 9.39 -13.06 -2.64
N LEU A 331 9.66 -13.14 -1.33
CA LEU A 331 10.73 -12.37 -0.70
C LEU A 331 12.12 -12.71 -1.27
N ALA A 332 12.39 -14.00 -1.53
CA ALA A 332 13.63 -14.43 -2.19
C ALA A 332 13.73 -13.83 -3.61
N THR A 333 12.68 -13.96 -4.43
CA THR A 333 12.61 -13.35 -5.78
C THR A 333 12.87 -11.84 -5.73
N TYR A 334 12.26 -11.14 -4.77
CA TYR A 334 12.48 -9.71 -4.58
C TYR A 334 13.95 -9.38 -4.26
N ARG A 335 14.58 -10.09 -3.32
CA ARG A 335 15.94 -9.80 -2.87
C ARG A 335 17.04 -10.25 -3.82
N GLU A 336 16.86 -11.42 -4.43
CA GLU A 336 17.90 -12.13 -5.16
C GLU A 336 17.81 -11.87 -6.67
N GLU A 337 16.63 -11.50 -7.18
CA GLU A 337 16.41 -11.30 -8.62
C GLU A 337 16.04 -9.85 -8.95
N LEU A 338 15.02 -9.28 -8.29
CA LEU A 338 14.53 -7.93 -8.63
C LEU A 338 15.46 -6.80 -8.16
N LEU A 339 15.90 -6.81 -6.90
CA LEU A 339 16.77 -5.75 -6.37
C LEU A 339 18.16 -5.66 -7.02
N PRO A 340 18.82 -6.77 -7.39
CA PRO A 340 20.15 -6.73 -8.01
C PRO A 340 20.16 -6.19 -9.45
N CYS A 341 19.01 -6.09 -10.12
CA CYS A 341 18.92 -5.53 -11.46
C CYS A 341 19.54 -4.11 -11.51
N THR A 342 20.39 -3.89 -12.52
CA THR A 342 21.11 -2.62 -12.76
C THR A 342 20.72 -1.96 -14.08
N SER A 343 19.98 -2.68 -14.93
CA SER A 343 19.51 -2.21 -16.23
C SER A 343 18.06 -2.67 -16.50
N PHE A 344 17.42 -2.08 -17.50
CA PHE A 344 16.06 -2.45 -17.88
C PHE A 344 16.04 -3.80 -18.62
N GLU A 345 17.12 -4.13 -19.32
CA GLU A 345 17.38 -5.41 -19.97
C GLU A 345 17.39 -6.55 -18.96
N GLU A 346 18.21 -6.43 -17.90
CA GLU A 346 18.27 -7.41 -16.81
C GLU A 346 16.91 -7.57 -16.14
N PHE A 347 16.21 -6.46 -15.89
CA PHE A 347 14.86 -6.49 -15.35
C PHE A 347 13.89 -7.26 -16.25
N CYS A 348 13.94 -7.04 -17.57
CA CYS A 348 13.09 -7.75 -18.53
C CYS A 348 13.39 -9.25 -18.59
N ASP A 349 14.67 -9.63 -18.44
CA ASP A 349 15.07 -11.04 -18.37
C ASP A 349 14.47 -11.73 -17.14
N VAL A 350 14.73 -11.16 -15.95
CA VAL A 350 14.24 -11.67 -14.66
C VAL A 350 12.70 -11.77 -14.61
N THR A 351 11.99 -10.78 -15.18
CA THR A 351 10.52 -10.73 -15.16
C THR A 351 9.87 -11.47 -16.34
N GLY A 352 10.66 -12.10 -17.21
CA GLY A 352 10.15 -12.86 -18.37
C GLY A 352 9.41 -11.98 -19.38
N LEU A 353 9.85 -10.73 -19.54
CA LEU A 353 9.29 -9.75 -20.48
C LEU A 353 10.01 -9.74 -21.83
N LEU A 354 11.12 -10.45 -22.00
CA LEU A 354 11.88 -10.45 -23.26
C LEU A 354 11.08 -10.91 -24.48
N ASN A 355 10.10 -11.79 -24.28
CA ASN A 355 9.19 -12.23 -25.36
C ASN A 355 8.19 -11.13 -25.76
N ASP A 356 7.82 -10.29 -24.81
CA ASP A 356 6.83 -9.21 -24.98
C ASP A 356 7.49 -7.88 -25.40
N ILE A 357 8.76 -7.69 -25.06
CA ILE A 357 9.57 -6.50 -25.32
C ILE A 357 10.81 -6.93 -26.13
N PRO A 358 10.73 -6.93 -27.47
CA PRO A 358 11.81 -7.42 -28.32
C PRO A 358 13.07 -6.55 -28.27
N ASN A 359 12.93 -5.25 -27.99
CA ASN A 359 14.04 -4.30 -27.87
C ASN A 359 13.98 -3.58 -26.50
N PRO A 360 14.43 -4.22 -25.41
CA PRO A 360 14.38 -3.58 -24.09
C PRO A 360 15.21 -2.28 -24.02
N SER A 361 16.32 -2.21 -24.75
CA SER A 361 17.22 -1.04 -24.75
C SER A 361 16.57 0.25 -25.26
N SER A 362 15.61 0.17 -26.19
CA SER A 362 14.86 1.34 -26.68
C SER A 362 13.54 1.54 -25.95
N TYR A 363 13.06 0.55 -25.19
CA TYR A 363 11.69 0.51 -24.70
C TYR A 363 11.28 1.75 -23.90
N ILE A 364 12.12 2.19 -22.94
CA ILE A 364 11.82 3.39 -22.14
C ILE A 364 11.75 4.63 -23.05
N ALA A 365 12.66 4.76 -24.02
CA ALA A 365 12.65 5.86 -24.98
C ALA A 365 11.38 5.83 -25.84
N ASP A 366 11.00 4.66 -26.35
CA ASP A 366 9.82 4.48 -27.18
C ASP A 366 8.53 4.83 -26.41
N VAL A 367 8.45 4.44 -25.13
CA VAL A 367 7.33 4.80 -24.25
C VAL A 367 7.24 6.31 -24.04
N LEU A 368 8.35 6.99 -23.79
CA LEU A 368 8.37 8.43 -23.54
C LEU A 368 8.13 9.24 -24.82
N GLN A 369 8.68 8.83 -25.96
CA GLN A 369 8.42 9.46 -27.26
C GLN A 369 6.96 9.31 -27.67
N GLY A 370 6.35 8.16 -27.36
CA GLY A 370 4.92 7.93 -27.55
C GLY A 370 4.02 8.88 -26.75
N LEU A 371 4.54 9.60 -25.75
CA LEU A 371 3.80 10.63 -25.01
C LEU A 371 3.83 12.01 -25.68
N ALA A 372 4.84 12.28 -26.50
CA ALA A 372 5.03 13.56 -27.18
C ALA A 372 4.29 13.66 -28.52
N ALA A 373 3.89 12.52 -29.08
CA ALA A 373 3.02 12.40 -30.25
C ALA A 373 1.54 12.52 -29.85
#